data_AF-A0A3B5Y0M6-F1
#
_entry.id   AF-A0A3B5Y0M6-F1
#
_cell.length_a   1.000
_cell.length_b   1.000
_cell.length_c   1.000
_cell.angle_alpha   90.00
_cell.angle_beta   90.00
_cell.angle_gamma   90.00
#
_symmetry.space_group_name_H-M   'P 1'
#
loop_
_entity.id
_entity.type
_entity.pdbx_description
1 polymer ?
#
loop_
_entity_poly.entity_id
_entity_poly.type
_entity_poly.pdbx_seq_one_letter_code
_entity_poly.pdbx_strand_id
1 'polypeptide(L)'
;MTATAVAAFPPHASICSLISFLGHHLAALLADPADLLATRRRCVALLAGPSPRPASSADGDDDDDDDAVLAALQGAIDSFPTAASADAGLLRDVEAALQAPALLPEDGRTAGRGNRVVAACAYFYLALVRAAQGDAWQMAAHFLQAVLVSPAALAGRGGLAPRALWDGLFDEAVLARAGGAGASEDDAARRAARRYKDWLMYYRVVAAAPDGAGAASADGGG
;
A
#
# COMPACT_ATOMS: atom_id res chain seq x y z
N MET A 1 37.50 -2.98 -11.20
CA MET A 1 37.14 -2.88 -9.77
C MET A 1 35.84 -2.10 -9.68
N THR A 2 34.71 -2.82 -9.65
CA THR A 2 33.38 -2.23 -9.51
C THR A 2 33.15 -1.90 -8.04
N ALA A 3 33.18 -0.61 -7.71
CA ALA A 3 32.75 -0.13 -6.41
C ALA A 3 31.28 -0.52 -6.22
N THR A 4 31.04 -1.47 -5.33
CA THR A 4 29.72 -1.77 -4.79
C THR A 4 29.18 -0.49 -4.20
N ALA A 5 28.18 0.12 -4.84
CA ALA A 5 27.43 1.21 -4.25
C ALA A 5 26.74 0.64 -3.00
N VAL A 6 27.36 0.82 -1.84
CA VAL A 6 26.69 0.67 -0.56
C VAL A 6 25.44 1.53 -0.66
N ALA A 7 24.26 0.91 -0.58
CA ALA A 7 23.00 1.63 -0.59
C ALA A 7 23.04 2.60 0.59
N ALA A 8 23.32 3.88 0.31
CA ALA A 8 23.30 4.91 1.32
C ALA A 8 21.85 5.03 1.80
N PHE A 9 21.60 4.60 3.03
CA PHE A 9 20.32 4.82 3.68
C PHE A 9 20.09 6.33 3.80
N PRO A 10 18.90 6.83 3.43
CA PRO A 10 18.63 8.25 3.51
C PRO A 10 18.56 8.67 4.99
N PRO A 11 18.81 9.94 5.33
CA PRO A 11 18.61 10.42 6.70
C PRO A 11 17.22 10.06 7.24
N HIS A 12 17.10 9.73 8.54
CA HIS A 12 15.82 9.43 9.18
C HIS A 12 14.77 10.53 8.93
N ALA A 13 15.19 11.79 8.92
CA ALA A 13 14.36 12.94 8.59
C ALA A 13 13.67 12.81 7.21
N SER A 14 14.35 12.28 6.20
CA SER A 14 13.76 12.04 4.88
C SER A 14 12.63 11.02 4.91
N ILE A 15 12.75 9.99 5.77
CA ILE A 15 11.69 8.99 5.95
C ILE A 15 10.51 9.58 6.72
N CYS A 16 10.75 10.39 7.75
CA CYS A 16 9.69 11.13 8.41
C CYS A 16 8.96 12.06 7.43
N SER A 17 9.70 12.78 6.56
CA SER A 17 9.11 13.63 5.53
C SER A 17 8.27 12.83 4.53
N LEU A 18 8.73 11.64 4.11
CA LEU A 18 7.94 10.75 3.26
C LEU A 18 6.64 10.32 3.94
N ILE A 19 6.70 9.89 5.21
CA ILE A 19 5.53 9.48 5.97
C ILE A 19 4.55 10.66 6.13
N SER A 20 5.04 11.86 6.45
CA SER A 20 4.22 13.06 6.55
C SER A 20 3.59 13.45 5.21
N PHE A 21 4.33 13.32 4.10
CA PHE A 21 3.81 13.58 2.76
C PHE A 21 2.67 12.62 2.40
N LEU A 22 2.88 11.31 2.58
CA LEU A 22 1.84 10.30 2.35
C LEU A 22 0.63 10.55 3.25
N GLY A 23 0.87 10.79 4.54
CA GLY A 23 -0.17 11.05 5.53
C GLY A 23 -1.01 12.28 5.20
N HIS A 24 -0.38 13.38 4.77
CA HIS A 24 -1.07 14.60 4.38
C HIS A 24 -2.08 14.36 3.25
N HIS A 25 -1.65 13.70 2.18
CA HIS A 25 -2.51 13.47 1.02
C HIS A 25 -3.60 12.42 1.27
N LEU A 26 -3.30 11.35 2.02
CA LEU A 26 -4.32 10.36 2.38
C LEU A 26 -5.32 10.94 3.38
N ALA A 27 -4.88 11.77 4.33
CA ALA A 27 -5.79 12.49 5.23
C ALA A 27 -6.69 13.47 4.46
N ALA A 28 -6.15 14.17 3.46
CA ALA A 28 -6.94 15.04 2.59
C ALA A 28 -8.01 14.25 1.82
N LEU A 29 -7.68 13.06 1.31
CA LEU A 29 -8.64 12.16 0.68
C LEU A 29 -9.74 11.69 1.65
N LEU A 30 -9.38 11.38 2.90
CA LEU A 30 -10.35 10.97 3.92
C LEU A 30 -11.27 12.12 4.37
N ALA A 31 -10.76 13.36 4.34
CA ALA A 31 -11.51 14.55 4.72
C ALA A 31 -12.55 14.98 3.67
N ASP A 32 -12.41 14.54 2.41
CA ASP A 32 -13.36 14.85 1.33
C ASP A 32 -14.20 13.60 0.96
N PRO A 33 -15.49 13.55 1.38
CA PRO A 33 -16.38 12.44 1.06
C PRO A 33 -16.60 12.25 -0.44
N ALA A 34 -16.56 13.31 -1.25
CA ALA A 34 -16.78 13.22 -2.69
C ALA A 34 -15.59 12.51 -3.36
N ASP A 35 -14.37 12.86 -2.99
CA ASP A 35 -13.15 12.21 -3.49
C ASP A 35 -13.02 10.77 -3.00
N LEU A 36 -13.41 10.50 -1.76
CA LEU A 36 -13.43 9.14 -1.22
C LEU A 36 -14.44 8.26 -1.98
N LEU A 37 -15.66 8.76 -2.23
CA LEU A 37 -16.67 8.04 -3.02
C LEU A 37 -16.24 7.88 -4.48
N ALA A 38 -15.55 8.87 -5.07
CA ALA A 38 -14.99 8.75 -6.40
C ALA A 38 -13.90 7.66 -6.45
N THR A 39 -13.05 7.59 -5.43
CA THR A 39 -12.02 6.55 -5.28
C THR A 39 -12.64 5.17 -5.15
N ARG A 40 -13.71 5.04 -4.35
CA ARG A 40 -14.53 3.81 -4.30
C ARG A 40 -15.02 3.40 -5.68
N ARG A 41 -15.65 4.30 -6.44
CA ARG A 41 -16.15 3.97 -7.79
C ARG A 41 -15.03 3.52 -8.73
N ARG A 42 -13.85 4.15 -8.66
CA ARG A 42 -12.66 3.74 -9.43
C ARG A 42 -12.22 2.33 -9.04
N CYS A 43 -12.16 2.03 -7.74
CA CYS A 43 -11.81 0.72 -7.22
C CYS A 43 -12.78 -0.37 -7.70
N VAL A 44 -14.09 -0.13 -7.60
CA VAL A 44 -15.12 -1.05 -8.09
C VAL A 44 -14.98 -1.25 -9.60
N ALA A 45 -14.71 -0.20 -10.38
CA ALA A 45 -14.50 -0.32 -11.81
C ALA A 45 -13.24 -1.16 -12.17
N LEU A 46 -12.16 -1.05 -11.39
CA LEU A 46 -10.96 -1.89 -11.54
C LEU A 46 -11.26 -3.36 -11.26
N LEU A 47 -12.07 -3.63 -10.24
CA LEU A 47 -12.49 -4.99 -9.86
C LEU A 47 -13.60 -5.55 -10.76
N ALA A 48 -14.32 -4.70 -11.50
CA ALA A 48 -15.43 -5.12 -12.33
C ALA A 48 -15.01 -5.99 -13.52
N GLY A 49 -13.76 -5.85 -14.02
CA GLY A 49 -13.12 -6.66 -15.08
C GLY A 49 -13.96 -7.00 -16.34
N PRO A 50 -13.39 -7.67 -17.34
CA PRO A 50 -14.19 -8.30 -18.39
C PRO A 50 -14.94 -9.52 -17.79
N SER A 51 -16.23 -9.64 -18.13
CA SER A 51 -17.13 -10.75 -17.73
C SER A 51 -16.47 -12.13 -17.92
N PRO A 52 -16.79 -13.15 -17.09
CA PRO A 52 -16.27 -14.50 -17.27
C PRO A 52 -16.57 -15.03 -18.68
N ARG A 53 -15.56 -15.61 -19.34
CA ARG A 53 -15.82 -16.50 -20.49
C ARG A 53 -16.60 -17.71 -19.98
N PRO A 54 -17.51 -18.29 -20.79
CA PRO A 54 -18.28 -19.46 -20.39
C PRO A 54 -17.33 -20.58 -19.96
N ALA A 55 -17.64 -21.18 -18.81
CA ALA A 55 -16.88 -22.21 -18.13
C ALA A 55 -16.38 -23.29 -19.09
N SER A 56 -15.06 -23.43 -19.21
CA SER A 56 -14.44 -24.67 -19.66
C SER A 56 -13.78 -25.33 -18.46
N SER A 57 -14.54 -26.27 -17.90
CA SER A 57 -14.11 -27.49 -17.19
C SER A 57 -13.22 -27.38 -15.95
N ALA A 58 -13.80 -27.90 -14.86
CA ALA A 58 -13.19 -28.63 -13.74
C ALA A 58 -12.33 -27.81 -12.77
N ASP A 59 -12.96 -27.33 -11.68
CA ASP A 59 -12.66 -27.73 -10.29
C ASP A 59 -13.63 -26.97 -9.35
N GLY A 60 -14.53 -27.70 -8.69
CA GLY A 60 -15.74 -27.13 -8.05
C GLY A 60 -15.61 -26.72 -6.59
N ASP A 61 -14.39 -26.60 -6.05
CA ASP A 61 -14.15 -26.19 -4.65
C ASP A 61 -13.39 -24.85 -4.53
N ASP A 62 -12.53 -24.48 -5.49
CA ASP A 62 -11.73 -23.24 -5.41
C ASP A 62 -12.53 -21.97 -5.79
N ASP A 63 -13.58 -22.11 -6.60
CA ASP A 63 -14.40 -20.99 -7.09
C ASP A 63 -15.18 -20.29 -5.94
N ASP A 64 -15.63 -21.06 -4.93
CA ASP A 64 -16.40 -20.53 -3.80
C ASP A 64 -15.52 -19.68 -2.86
N ASP A 65 -14.27 -20.09 -2.64
CA ASP A 65 -13.30 -19.34 -1.83
C ASP A 65 -12.85 -18.04 -2.53
N ASP A 66 -12.62 -18.11 -3.84
CA ASP A 66 -12.27 -16.94 -4.66
C ASP A 66 -13.38 -15.88 -4.68
N ASP A 67 -14.63 -16.31 -4.86
CA ASP A 67 -15.80 -15.41 -4.82
C ASP A 67 -15.99 -14.82 -3.42
N ALA A 68 -15.74 -15.59 -2.35
CA ALA A 68 -15.76 -15.09 -0.98
C ALA A 68 -14.70 -14.00 -0.73
N VAL A 69 -13.49 -14.17 -1.26
CA VAL A 69 -12.41 -13.16 -1.15
C VAL A 69 -12.80 -11.87 -1.85
N LEU A 70 -13.36 -11.93 -3.05
CA LEU A 70 -13.84 -10.72 -3.75
C LEU A 70 -15.03 -10.08 -3.05
N ALA A 71 -15.97 -10.87 -2.54
CA ALA A 71 -17.10 -10.36 -1.77
C ALA A 71 -16.63 -9.65 -0.50
N ALA A 72 -15.63 -10.19 0.20
CA ALA A 72 -15.03 -9.55 1.37
C ALA A 72 -14.36 -8.22 1.00
N LEU A 73 -13.59 -8.17 -0.08
CA LEU A 73 -12.98 -6.92 -0.58
C LEU A 73 -14.05 -5.87 -0.93
N GLN A 74 -15.07 -6.27 -1.67
CA GLN A 74 -16.15 -5.38 -2.09
C GLN A 74 -16.94 -4.86 -0.88
N GLY A 75 -17.26 -5.73 0.07
CA GLY A 75 -17.92 -5.36 1.33
C GLY A 75 -17.08 -4.39 2.17
N ALA A 76 -15.76 -4.60 2.23
CA ALA A 76 -14.84 -3.69 2.90
C ALA A 76 -14.79 -2.30 2.23
N ILE A 77 -14.70 -2.27 0.90
CA ILE A 77 -14.72 -1.02 0.12
C ILE A 77 -16.03 -0.24 0.33
N ASP A 78 -17.16 -0.95 0.39
CA ASP A 78 -18.49 -0.36 0.53
C ASP A 78 -18.75 0.17 1.95
N SER A 79 -18.23 -0.51 2.97
CA SER A 79 -18.36 -0.11 4.37
C SER A 79 -17.35 0.95 4.82
N PHE A 80 -16.21 1.08 4.14
CA PHE A 80 -15.12 1.97 4.53
C PHE A 80 -15.54 3.45 4.74
N PRO A 81 -16.28 4.13 3.85
CA PRO A 81 -16.62 5.54 4.05
C PRO A 81 -17.43 5.79 5.34
N THR A 82 -18.31 4.86 5.68
CA THR A 82 -19.06 4.89 6.94
C THR A 82 -18.14 4.60 8.13
N ALA A 83 -17.28 3.59 8.03
CA ALA A 83 -16.33 3.24 9.09
C ALA A 83 -15.35 4.38 9.41
N ALA A 84 -14.84 5.06 8.38
CA ALA A 84 -13.87 6.16 8.50
C ALA A 84 -14.42 7.39 9.24
N SER A 85 -15.75 7.55 9.32
CA SER A 85 -16.40 8.69 9.96
C SER A 85 -17.07 8.37 11.29
N ALA A 86 -17.12 7.10 11.70
CA ALA A 86 -17.95 6.65 12.81
C ALA A 86 -17.15 6.09 13.99
N ASP A 87 -16.64 4.86 13.87
CA ASP A 87 -16.17 4.06 15.01
C ASP A 87 -14.95 3.20 14.67
N ALA A 88 -14.05 3.07 15.66
CA ALA A 88 -12.84 2.26 15.56
C ALA A 88 -13.13 0.76 15.42
N GLY A 89 -14.27 0.28 15.93
CA GLY A 89 -14.73 -1.10 15.77
C GLY A 89 -15.01 -1.45 14.31
N LEU A 90 -15.77 -0.60 13.61
CA LEU A 90 -16.07 -0.78 12.18
C LEU A 90 -14.78 -0.75 11.33
N LEU A 91 -13.83 0.14 11.65
CA LEU A 91 -12.55 0.18 10.95
C LEU A 91 -11.76 -1.12 11.11
N ARG A 92 -11.82 -1.76 12.29
CA ARG A 92 -11.18 -3.05 12.54
C ARG A 92 -11.85 -4.19 11.76
N ASP A 93 -13.17 -4.16 11.61
CA ASP A 93 -13.89 -5.16 10.82
C ASP A 93 -13.57 -5.01 9.32
N VAL A 94 -13.50 -3.77 8.83
CA VAL A 94 -13.00 -3.47 7.47
C VAL A 94 -11.57 -3.96 7.30
N GLU A 95 -10.70 -3.69 8.28
CA GLU A 95 -9.31 -4.14 8.26
C GLU A 95 -9.20 -5.67 8.15
N ALA A 96 -10.01 -6.39 8.92
CA ALA A 96 -10.04 -7.85 8.92
C ALA A 96 -10.48 -8.42 7.57
N ALA A 97 -11.53 -7.84 6.98
CA ALA A 97 -12.04 -8.25 5.66
C ALA A 97 -11.02 -8.01 4.53
N LEU A 98 -10.12 -7.03 4.68
CA LEU A 98 -9.08 -6.74 3.69
C LEU A 98 -7.85 -7.66 3.77
N GLN A 99 -7.69 -8.44 4.85
CA GLN A 99 -6.49 -9.27 5.02
C GLN A 99 -6.37 -10.38 3.97
N ALA A 100 -7.44 -11.16 3.75
CA ALA A 100 -7.41 -12.26 2.79
C ALA A 100 -7.13 -11.78 1.35
N PRO A 101 -7.81 -10.75 0.82
CA PRO A 101 -7.49 -10.17 -0.48
C PRO A 101 -6.05 -9.66 -0.62
N ALA A 102 -5.45 -9.13 0.47
CA ALA A 102 -4.08 -8.61 0.48
C ALA A 102 -3.01 -9.71 0.47
N LEU A 103 -3.36 -10.93 0.89
CA LEU A 103 -2.45 -12.09 0.97
C LEU A 103 -2.50 -12.99 -0.27
N LEU A 104 -3.31 -12.63 -1.28
CA LEU A 104 -3.37 -13.38 -2.53
C LEU A 104 -1.99 -13.45 -3.20
N PRO A 105 -1.64 -14.60 -3.81
CA PRO A 105 -0.41 -14.72 -4.57
C PRO A 105 -0.43 -13.74 -5.76
N GLU A 106 0.66 -12.99 -5.96
CA GLU A 106 0.75 -11.98 -7.02
C GLU A 106 0.61 -12.60 -8.42
N ASP A 107 1.06 -13.84 -8.58
CA ASP A 107 0.92 -14.61 -9.81
C ASP A 107 -0.33 -15.48 -9.69
N GLY A 108 -1.40 -15.07 -10.38
CA GLY A 108 -2.68 -15.79 -10.32
C GLY A 108 -3.88 -14.95 -10.72
N ARG A 109 -5.05 -15.60 -10.64
CA ARG A 109 -6.36 -14.97 -10.79
C ARG A 109 -7.30 -15.46 -9.70
N THR A 110 -8.20 -14.58 -9.28
CA THR A 110 -9.27 -14.85 -8.32
C THR A 110 -10.58 -14.42 -8.96
N ALA A 111 -11.51 -15.36 -9.15
CA ALA A 111 -12.75 -15.20 -9.92
C ALA A 111 -12.54 -14.47 -11.28
N GLY A 112 -11.49 -14.84 -11.99
CA GLY A 112 -11.13 -14.25 -13.29
C GLY A 112 -10.55 -12.82 -13.23
N ARG A 113 -10.23 -12.30 -12.05
CA ARG A 113 -9.52 -11.02 -11.84
C ARG A 113 -8.05 -11.26 -11.55
N GLY A 114 -7.17 -10.42 -12.06
CA GLY A 114 -5.74 -10.55 -11.77
C GLY A 114 -5.46 -10.22 -10.31
N ASN A 115 -4.81 -11.14 -9.59
CA ASN A 115 -4.58 -11.02 -8.14
C ASN A 115 -3.81 -9.75 -7.77
N ARG A 116 -2.93 -9.28 -8.65
CA ARG A 116 -2.21 -8.01 -8.44
C ARG A 116 -3.14 -6.82 -8.27
N VAL A 117 -4.24 -6.75 -9.03
CA VAL A 117 -5.20 -5.65 -8.90
C VAL A 117 -5.99 -5.80 -7.60
N VAL A 118 -6.45 -7.01 -7.29
CA VAL A 118 -7.20 -7.32 -6.07
C VAL A 118 -6.38 -6.98 -4.82
N ALA A 119 -5.15 -7.48 -4.74
CA ALA A 119 -4.24 -7.22 -3.63
C ALA A 119 -3.83 -5.74 -3.56
N ALA A 120 -3.59 -5.06 -4.69
CA ALA A 120 -3.28 -3.63 -4.67
C ALA A 120 -4.45 -2.78 -4.15
N CYS A 121 -5.69 -3.09 -4.55
CA CYS A 121 -6.89 -2.47 -3.99
C CYS A 121 -6.98 -2.69 -2.48
N ALA A 122 -6.74 -3.93 -2.02
CA ALA A 122 -6.77 -4.28 -0.61
C ALA A 122 -5.71 -3.51 0.20
N TYR A 123 -4.45 -3.48 -0.27
CA TYR A 123 -3.38 -2.72 0.36
C TYR A 123 -3.64 -1.21 0.37
N PHE A 124 -4.24 -0.66 -0.68
CA PHE A 124 -4.60 0.75 -0.72
C PHE A 124 -5.66 1.08 0.35
N TYR A 125 -6.72 0.29 0.47
CA TYR A 125 -7.71 0.49 1.53
C TYR A 125 -7.15 0.22 2.93
N LEU A 126 -6.23 -0.73 3.10
CA LEU A 126 -5.50 -0.91 4.35
C LEU A 126 -4.68 0.34 4.71
N ALA A 127 -4.06 1.01 3.74
CA ALA A 127 -3.38 2.27 3.98
C ALA A 127 -4.35 3.37 4.45
N LEU A 128 -5.56 3.44 3.88
CA LEU A 128 -6.60 4.36 4.31
C LEU A 128 -7.12 4.05 5.71
N VAL A 129 -7.32 2.77 6.05
CA VAL A 129 -7.69 2.34 7.40
C VAL A 129 -6.63 2.77 8.41
N ARG A 130 -5.35 2.52 8.13
CA ARG A 130 -4.26 2.95 9.02
C ARG A 130 -4.13 4.46 9.12
N ALA A 131 -4.35 5.19 8.02
CA ALA A 131 -4.42 6.64 8.04
C ALA A 131 -5.53 7.14 8.96
N ALA A 132 -6.73 6.56 8.89
CA ALA A 132 -7.87 6.90 9.75
C ALA A 132 -7.61 6.54 11.23
N GLN A 133 -6.88 5.46 11.50
CA GLN A 133 -6.47 5.05 12.85
C GLN A 133 -5.28 5.86 13.41
N GLY A 134 -4.62 6.69 12.59
CA GLY A 134 -3.44 7.47 12.99
C GLY A 134 -2.12 6.68 13.02
N ASP A 135 -2.08 5.46 12.47
CA ASP A 135 -0.84 4.67 12.34
C ASP A 135 -0.12 5.04 11.03
N ALA A 136 0.70 6.09 11.10
CA ALA A 136 1.38 6.64 9.94
C ALA A 136 2.46 5.69 9.34
N TRP A 137 3.09 4.86 10.16
CA TRP A 137 4.12 3.92 9.68
C TRP A 137 3.49 2.78 8.90
N GLN A 138 2.45 2.17 9.45
CA GLN A 138 1.76 1.06 8.80
C GLN A 138 0.96 1.55 7.59
N MET A 139 0.42 2.77 7.63
CA MET A 139 -0.18 3.46 6.48
C MET A 139 0.81 3.54 5.31
N ALA A 140 2.00 4.07 5.55
CA ALA A 140 3.01 4.22 4.51
C ALA A 140 3.47 2.86 3.97
N ALA A 141 3.63 1.85 4.85
CA ALA A 141 3.99 0.49 4.44
C ALA A 141 2.95 -0.15 3.52
N HIS A 142 1.66 -0.05 3.85
CA HIS A 142 0.58 -0.58 3.02
C HIS A 142 0.45 0.16 1.70
N PHE A 143 0.56 1.49 1.70
CA PHE A 143 0.52 2.28 0.47
C PHE A 143 1.65 1.86 -0.49
N LEU A 144 2.89 1.77 0.00
CA LEU A 144 4.03 1.34 -0.80
C LEU A 144 3.87 -0.11 -1.27
N GLN A 145 3.26 -0.99 -0.47
CA GLN A 145 2.94 -2.34 -0.90
C GLN A 145 1.90 -2.37 -2.02
N ALA A 146 0.89 -1.50 -1.99
CA ALA A 146 -0.09 -1.38 -3.08
C ALA A 146 0.60 -1.00 -4.40
N VAL A 147 1.51 -0.02 -4.36
CA VAL A 147 2.34 0.37 -5.52
C VAL A 147 3.22 -0.80 -5.97
N LEU A 148 3.85 -1.53 -5.04
CA LEU A 148 4.70 -2.66 -5.37
C LEU A 148 3.98 -3.77 -6.13
N VAL A 149 2.72 -4.02 -5.78
CA VAL A 149 1.90 -5.08 -6.38
C VAL A 149 1.32 -4.63 -7.72
N SER A 150 0.80 -3.40 -7.83
CA SER A 150 0.23 -2.88 -9.07
C SER A 150 0.30 -1.35 -9.16
N PRO A 151 1.40 -0.77 -9.69
CA PRO A 151 1.52 0.67 -9.94
C PRO A 151 0.37 1.20 -10.80
N ALA A 152 0.04 0.50 -11.90
CA ALA A 152 -1.05 0.87 -12.80
C ALA A 152 -2.44 0.99 -12.12
N ALA A 153 -2.70 0.26 -11.04
CA ALA A 153 -3.96 0.40 -10.30
C ALA A 153 -4.01 1.70 -9.48
N LEU A 154 -2.86 2.22 -9.07
CA LEU A 154 -2.74 3.44 -8.28
C LEU A 154 -2.51 4.67 -9.16
N ALA A 155 -1.82 4.52 -10.29
CA ALA A 155 -1.39 5.58 -11.18
C ALA A 155 -2.48 6.09 -12.13
N GLY A 156 -2.23 7.27 -12.70
CA GLY A 156 -3.00 7.81 -13.82
C GLY A 156 -4.33 8.47 -13.45
N ARG A 157 -5.02 9.01 -14.47
CA ARG A 157 -6.25 9.81 -14.31
C ARG A 157 -7.44 9.01 -13.74
N GLY A 158 -7.35 7.68 -13.75
CA GLY A 158 -8.33 6.76 -13.20
C GLY A 158 -7.80 5.89 -12.05
N GLY A 159 -6.61 6.20 -11.52
CA GLY A 159 -5.99 5.45 -10.44
C GLY A 159 -6.65 5.68 -9.08
N LEU A 160 -6.30 4.82 -8.13
CA LEU A 160 -6.77 4.92 -6.75
C LEU A 160 -6.11 6.06 -5.97
N ALA A 161 -4.82 6.32 -6.22
CA ALA A 161 -4.08 7.32 -5.48
C ALA A 161 -4.48 8.75 -5.91
N PRO A 162 -4.56 9.71 -4.97
CA PRO A 162 -4.65 11.12 -5.33
C PRO A 162 -3.53 11.51 -6.30
N ARG A 163 -3.86 12.24 -7.37
CA ARG A 163 -2.87 12.57 -8.40
C ARG A 163 -1.66 13.34 -7.85
N ALA A 164 -1.91 14.30 -6.96
CA ALA A 164 -0.85 15.05 -6.31
C ALA A 164 0.11 14.17 -5.47
N LEU A 165 -0.42 13.10 -4.87
CA LEU A 165 0.38 12.11 -4.14
C LEU A 165 1.26 11.31 -5.12
N TRP A 166 0.68 10.83 -6.22
CA TRP A 166 1.43 10.07 -7.23
C TRP A 166 2.54 10.91 -7.87
N ASP A 167 2.17 12.07 -8.41
CA ASP A 167 3.09 12.96 -9.14
C ASP A 167 4.21 13.49 -8.21
N GLY A 168 3.92 13.70 -6.93
CA GLY A 168 4.93 14.14 -5.96
C GLY A 168 5.84 13.03 -5.44
N LEU A 169 5.39 11.76 -5.43
CA LEU A 169 6.18 10.63 -4.95
C LEU A 169 7.02 9.98 -6.05
N PHE A 170 6.48 9.95 -7.27
CA PHE A 170 7.04 9.31 -8.45
C PHE A 170 7.20 10.34 -9.57
N ASP A 171 7.87 11.44 -9.29
CA ASP A 171 8.22 12.41 -10.32
C ASP A 171 9.18 11.81 -11.36
N GLU A 172 9.34 12.51 -12.48
CA GLU A 172 10.22 12.11 -13.59
C GLU A 172 11.66 11.82 -13.13
N ALA A 173 12.19 12.53 -12.13
CA ALA A 173 13.55 12.33 -11.65
C ALA A 173 13.68 11.08 -10.77
N VAL A 174 12.67 10.77 -9.95
CA VAL A 174 12.57 9.54 -9.17
C VAL A 174 12.42 8.36 -10.11
N LEU A 175 11.50 8.45 -11.06
CA LEU A 175 11.26 7.41 -12.06
C LEU A 175 12.46 7.18 -12.96
N ALA A 176 13.13 8.23 -13.46
CA ALA A 176 14.35 8.08 -14.26
C ALA A 176 15.50 7.45 -13.46
N ARG A 177 15.65 7.80 -12.16
CA ARG A 177 16.69 7.23 -11.30
C ARG A 177 16.41 5.78 -10.91
N ALA A 178 15.13 5.45 -10.71
CA ALA A 178 14.70 4.08 -10.45
C ALA A 178 14.64 3.26 -11.75
N GLY A 179 14.48 3.93 -12.89
CA GLY A 179 14.46 3.40 -14.24
C GLY A 179 15.82 2.85 -14.66
N GLY A 180 15.82 1.65 -15.24
CA GLY A 180 16.93 1.19 -16.08
C GLY A 180 16.64 1.55 -17.54
N ALA A 181 17.64 1.46 -18.41
CA ALA A 181 17.44 1.59 -19.85
C ALA A 181 16.35 0.60 -20.32
N GLY A 182 15.25 1.10 -20.87
CA GLY A 182 14.13 0.29 -21.38
C GLY A 182 13.13 -0.20 -20.32
N ALA A 183 13.24 0.22 -19.06
CA ALA A 183 12.25 -0.15 -18.04
C ALA A 183 10.96 0.68 -18.19
N SER A 184 9.81 0.04 -17.97
CA SER A 184 8.53 0.75 -17.94
C SER A 184 8.42 1.67 -16.72
N GLU A 185 7.51 2.64 -16.78
CA GLU A 185 7.15 3.48 -15.64
C GLU A 185 6.70 2.63 -14.44
N ASP A 186 5.91 1.59 -14.68
CA ASP A 186 5.49 0.63 -13.66
C ASP A 186 6.68 -0.05 -12.99
N ASP A 187 7.67 -0.49 -13.75
CA ASP A 187 8.86 -1.13 -13.19
C ASP A 187 9.70 -0.14 -12.37
N ALA A 188 9.80 1.11 -12.83
CA ALA A 188 10.48 2.17 -12.10
C ALA A 188 9.75 2.50 -10.79
N ALA A 189 8.43 2.63 -10.81
CA ALA A 189 7.59 2.85 -9.64
C ALA A 189 7.72 1.71 -8.63
N ARG A 190 7.70 0.44 -9.08
CA ARG A 190 7.94 -0.73 -8.21
C ARG A 190 9.32 -0.66 -7.56
N ARG A 191 10.38 -0.34 -8.31
CA ARG A 191 11.74 -0.25 -7.75
C ARG A 191 11.88 0.90 -6.76
N ALA A 192 11.27 2.04 -7.03
CA ALA A 192 11.24 3.16 -6.09
C ALA A 192 10.46 2.81 -4.82
N ALA A 193 9.25 2.25 -4.95
CA ALA A 193 8.42 1.82 -3.83
C ALA A 193 9.12 0.76 -2.96
N ARG A 194 9.85 -0.19 -3.58
CA ARG A 194 10.64 -1.20 -2.86
C ARG A 194 11.69 -0.53 -1.98
N ARG A 195 12.44 0.39 -2.55
CA ARG A 195 13.49 1.13 -1.84
C ARG A 195 12.91 1.92 -0.67
N TYR A 196 11.81 2.64 -0.87
CA TYR A 196 11.13 3.36 0.20
C TYR A 196 10.63 2.43 1.31
N LYS A 197 10.06 1.27 0.94
CA LYS A 197 9.57 0.28 1.90
C LYS A 197 10.72 -0.34 2.71
N ASP A 198 11.82 -0.70 2.06
CA ASP A 198 13.00 -1.27 2.72
C ASP A 198 13.59 -0.27 3.74
N TRP A 199 13.66 1.02 3.38
CA TRP A 199 14.08 2.07 4.30
C TRP A 199 13.11 2.25 5.47
N LEU A 200 11.80 2.23 5.22
CA LEU A 200 10.79 2.31 6.26
C LEU A 200 10.92 1.14 7.25
N MET A 201 11.14 -0.08 6.75
CA MET A 201 11.36 -1.25 7.60
C MET A 201 12.65 -1.14 8.42
N TYR A 202 13.75 -0.70 7.81
CA TYR A 202 15.01 -0.47 8.50
C TYR A 202 14.84 0.50 9.68
N TYR A 203 14.27 1.68 9.43
CA TYR A 203 14.10 2.68 10.48
C TYR A 203 13.08 2.29 11.54
N ARG A 204 12.03 1.53 11.18
CA ARG A 204 11.09 0.99 12.16
C ARG A 204 11.80 0.04 13.14
N VAL A 205 12.70 -0.81 12.67
CA VAL A 205 13.47 -1.73 13.52
C VAL A 205 14.52 -0.99 14.34
N VAL A 206 15.26 -0.07 13.71
CA VAL A 206 16.32 0.71 14.39
C VAL A 206 15.74 1.63 15.46
N ALA A 207 14.62 2.30 15.19
CA ALA A 207 13.95 3.15 16.18
C ALA A 207 13.28 2.35 17.31
N ALA A 208 13.00 1.07 17.09
CA ALA A 208 12.45 0.16 18.11
C ALA A 208 13.54 -0.54 18.95
N ALA A 209 14.82 -0.40 18.59
CA ALA A 209 15.91 -0.90 19.40
C ALA A 209 16.00 -0.02 20.67
N PRO A 210 15.84 -0.58 21.88
CA PRO A 210 16.08 0.19 23.10
C PRO A 210 17.54 0.65 23.09
N ASP A 211 17.78 1.92 23.48
CA ASP A 211 19.11 2.49 23.63
C ASP A 211 19.97 1.65 24.59
N GLY A 212 20.64 0.65 24.03
CA GLY A 212 21.44 -0.33 24.73
C GLY A 212 22.92 0.07 24.76
N ALA A 213 23.22 1.19 25.38
CA ALA A 213 24.56 1.45 25.94
C ALA A 213 24.39 2.41 27.12
N GLY A 214 23.98 1.82 28.25
CA GLY A 214 23.97 2.50 29.53
C GLY A 214 25.29 3.21 29.78
N ALA A 215 25.19 4.49 30.09
CA ALA A 215 26.16 5.18 30.90
C ALA A 215 26.31 4.39 32.20
N ALA A 216 27.31 3.51 32.25
CA ALA A 216 27.80 2.97 33.51
C ALA A 216 28.49 4.13 34.24
N SER A 217 27.70 4.80 35.06
CA SER A 217 28.05 5.44 36.33
C SER A 217 29.55 5.47 36.64
N ALA A 218 30.11 6.67 36.50
CA ALA A 218 31.21 7.13 37.33
C ALA A 218 30.68 7.32 38.76
N ASP A 219 31.01 6.39 39.66
CA ASP A 219 31.13 6.53 41.14
C ASP A 219 31.18 5.10 41.71
N GLY A 220 32.05 4.69 42.63
CA GLY A 220 33.11 5.32 43.40
C GLY A 220 33.77 4.23 44.26
N GLY A 221 34.93 4.50 44.87
CA GLY A 221 35.53 3.57 45.82
C GLY A 221 36.97 3.87 46.20
N GLY A 222 37.11 4.76 47.19
CA GLY A 222 38.09 4.76 48.31
C GLY A 222 39.46 4.14 48.14
#